data_AF-A0A932CTB1-F1
#
_entry.id   AF-A0A932CTB1-F1
#
_cell.length_a   1.000
_cell.length_b   1.000
_cell.length_c   1.000
_cell.angle_alpha   90.00
_cell.angle_beta   90.00
_cell.angle_gamma   90.00
#
_symmetry.space_group_name_H-M   'P 1'
#
loop_
_entity.id
_entity.type
_entity.pdbx_description
1 polymer ?
#
loop_
_entity_poly.entity_id
_entity_poly.type
_entity_poly.pdbx_seq_one_letter_code
_entity_poly.pdbx_strand_id
1 'polypeptide(L)'
;MSRAVPAALSIAFAGCALMNAASDPPQDAAAAFDAAAGDASGDAALDAESLDAAADVELGDAGPDAADSCSGTVCGEVCADLESDESNCGGCDDPCIDGACVDGGCTCEEPMTLCERTCAQLDRDRAHCGDCDIACGGEDLCLRSECCGGTAPDPHTWAEAVWSCDEGMGRLLGNTASDDLDGELGDPDQPFLDSPPEWIDDGRFGGALSFSPSDFVGVVVNGSIDFPSSSFSVEAWVRPRSLPVEGGAAFFILAWPEGETVSYSFALGIFNDSDGVDSAILEFSFVLPEPDGLVALRWAETASLLDDQWHQVVGVLDDSTSTEQDEARLYVDGTLVVSANLDVNAGDLAPATGYTLGYGLDGDLDDVRLTAWPLEDPDVAASYCTTAD
;
A
#
# COMPACT_ATOMS: atom_id res chain seq x y z
N MET A 1 7.97 -35.21 5.19
CA MET A 1 7.57 -35.01 6.60
C MET A 1 6.51 -33.93 6.55
N SER A 2 5.23 -34.28 6.73
CA SER A 2 4.10 -33.34 6.67
C SER A 2 4.33 -32.20 7.65
N ARG A 3 4.43 -30.97 7.13
CA ARG A 3 4.24 -29.75 7.92
C ARG A 3 2.77 -29.38 7.82
N ALA A 4 2.17 -29.10 8.97
CA ALA A 4 0.79 -28.68 9.09
C ALA A 4 0.69 -27.21 8.63
N VAL A 5 -0.22 -26.96 7.69
CA VAL A 5 -0.70 -25.62 7.32
C VAL A 5 -1.41 -25.04 8.56
N PRO A 6 -1.16 -23.78 8.95
CA PRO A 6 -1.90 -23.16 10.06
C PRO A 6 -3.39 -23.09 9.69
N ALA A 7 -4.25 -23.20 10.70
CA ALA A 7 -5.69 -23.34 10.54
C ALA A 7 -6.26 -22.25 9.63
N ALA A 8 -6.87 -22.69 8.52
CA ALA A 8 -7.70 -21.88 7.67
C ALA A 8 -8.68 -21.07 8.53
N LEU A 9 -8.65 -19.75 8.34
CA LEU A 9 -9.69 -18.85 8.77
C LEU A 9 -10.95 -19.27 7.99
N SER A 10 -11.80 -20.12 8.59
CA SER A 10 -13.14 -20.39 8.08
C SER A 10 -13.97 -19.13 8.22
N ILE A 11 -13.86 -18.23 7.24
CA ILE A 11 -14.86 -17.20 7.02
C ILE A 11 -15.90 -17.83 6.08
N ALA A 12 -16.93 -18.40 6.69
CA ALA A 12 -18.15 -18.76 5.99
C ALA A 12 -18.93 -17.47 5.69
N PHE A 13 -18.64 -16.81 4.57
CA PHE A 13 -19.60 -15.89 3.97
C PHE A 13 -20.53 -16.71 3.09
N ALA A 14 -21.72 -16.97 3.64
CA ALA A 14 -22.81 -17.62 2.96
C ALA A 14 -23.24 -16.77 1.75
N GLY A 15 -22.84 -17.20 0.56
CA GLY A 15 -23.45 -16.77 -0.69
C GLY A 15 -24.98 -16.92 -0.62
N CYS A 16 -25.65 -15.88 -1.06
CA CYS A 16 -27.09 -15.71 -1.02
C CYS A 16 -27.84 -16.82 -1.81
N ALA A 17 -28.43 -17.81 -1.11
CA ALA A 17 -29.55 -18.63 -1.63
C ALA A 17 -30.33 -19.37 -0.52
N LEU A 18 -31.48 -18.79 -0.11
CA LEU A 18 -32.73 -19.46 0.33
C LEU A 18 -32.64 -20.76 1.19
N MET A 19 -32.89 -20.69 2.51
CA MET A 19 -34.07 -21.33 3.15
C MET A 19 -34.18 -21.07 4.68
N ASN A 20 -35.37 -20.64 5.08
CA ASN A 20 -36.01 -20.62 6.41
C ASN A 20 -35.45 -21.45 7.59
N ALA A 21 -35.50 -20.77 8.75
CA ALA A 21 -35.97 -21.21 10.07
C ALA A 21 -34.98 -21.78 11.11
N ALA A 22 -34.68 -20.89 12.07
CA ALA A 22 -34.83 -21.04 13.52
C ALA A 22 -33.62 -21.48 14.39
N SER A 23 -33.41 -20.63 15.41
CA SER A 23 -32.88 -20.82 16.77
C SER A 23 -31.37 -20.77 17.04
N ASP A 24 -30.95 -19.56 17.44
CA ASP A 24 -30.03 -19.09 18.50
C ASP A 24 -28.75 -19.85 18.95
N PRO A 25 -27.68 -19.09 19.32
CA PRO A 25 -26.33 -19.58 19.68
C PRO A 25 -26.08 -19.66 21.21
N PRO A 26 -24.91 -20.16 21.65
CA PRO A 26 -24.24 -19.70 22.88
C PRO A 26 -22.93 -18.97 22.53
N GLN A 27 -22.75 -17.70 22.88
CA GLN A 27 -22.26 -17.19 24.18
C GLN A 27 -20.89 -17.77 24.58
N ASP A 28 -19.82 -16.98 24.44
CA ASP A 28 -19.19 -16.26 25.56
C ASP A 28 -17.83 -15.65 25.19
N ALA A 29 -17.66 -14.38 25.60
CA ALA A 29 -16.49 -13.78 26.25
C ALA A 29 -16.09 -12.40 25.70
N ALA A 30 -16.94 -11.41 25.96
CA ALA A 30 -16.53 -10.01 26.05
C ALA A 30 -15.99 -9.74 27.47
N ALA A 31 -14.83 -9.09 27.57
CA ALA A 31 -14.38 -8.42 28.78
C ALA A 31 -14.01 -6.97 28.43
N ALA A 32 -14.75 -6.07 29.08
CA ALA A 32 -14.78 -4.63 28.91
C ALA A 32 -13.60 -3.91 29.57
N PHE A 33 -13.40 -2.64 29.22
CA PHE A 33 -13.18 -1.58 30.23
C PHE A 33 -13.64 -0.23 29.67
N ASP A 34 -14.71 0.33 30.25
CA ASP A 34 -15.12 1.73 30.12
C ASP A 34 -15.19 2.37 31.51
N ALA A 35 -15.04 3.69 31.50
CA ALA A 35 -14.89 4.62 32.59
C ALA A 35 -16.07 4.65 33.58
N ALA A 36 -15.79 5.10 34.81
CA ALA A 36 -16.82 5.66 35.67
C ALA A 36 -16.26 6.77 36.58
N ALA A 37 -16.91 7.93 36.49
CA ALA A 37 -16.87 9.02 37.44
C ALA A 37 -17.60 8.66 38.75
N GLY A 38 -17.20 9.28 39.86
CA GLY A 38 -17.91 9.22 41.14
C GLY A 38 -17.57 10.39 42.04
N ASP A 39 -18.56 11.24 42.30
CA ASP A 39 -18.58 12.34 43.26
C ASP A 39 -19.28 11.89 44.56
N ALA A 40 -18.78 12.30 45.74
CA ALA A 40 -19.58 12.91 46.81
C ALA A 40 -18.77 13.19 48.11
N SER A 41 -18.65 14.49 48.41
CA SER A 41 -18.87 15.16 49.71
C SER A 41 -17.93 14.94 50.92
N GLY A 42 -17.44 16.06 51.46
CA GLY A 42 -16.91 16.17 52.83
C GLY A 42 -16.28 17.55 53.11
N ASP A 43 -17.09 18.49 53.61
CA ASP A 43 -16.71 19.85 54.01
C ASP A 43 -15.64 19.90 55.13
N ALA A 44 -14.68 20.82 55.00
CA ALA A 44 -14.18 21.66 56.09
C ALA A 44 -13.35 22.83 55.52
N ALA A 45 -13.93 24.03 55.54
CA ALA A 45 -13.26 25.30 55.28
C ALA A 45 -12.37 25.71 56.46
N LEU A 46 -11.20 26.31 56.19
CA LEU A 46 -10.66 27.48 56.90
C LEU A 46 -9.63 28.23 56.02
N ASP A 47 -10.00 29.49 55.75
CA ASP A 47 -9.20 30.72 55.74
C ASP A 47 -8.07 30.96 54.73
N ALA A 48 -8.33 31.96 53.88
CA ALA A 48 -7.37 32.72 53.12
C ALA A 48 -6.77 33.84 54.01
N GLU A 49 -5.44 33.98 54.01
CA GLU A 49 -4.72 35.20 54.36
C GLU A 49 -3.58 35.44 53.36
N SER A 50 -3.27 36.71 53.21
CA SER A 50 -2.62 37.42 52.13
C SER A 50 -1.09 37.51 52.17
N LEU A 51 -0.50 37.65 50.97
CA LEU A 51 0.57 38.58 50.54
C LEU A 51 2.03 38.47 51.04
N ASP A 52 2.91 38.76 50.05
CA ASP A 52 4.26 39.32 50.09
C ASP A 52 5.47 38.44 50.47
N ALA A 53 6.22 38.04 49.43
CA ALA A 53 7.68 38.20 49.41
C ALA A 53 8.15 38.37 47.96
N ALA A 54 8.46 39.61 47.58
CA ALA A 54 9.30 39.89 46.43
C ALA A 54 10.69 39.28 46.68
N ALA A 55 11.10 38.36 45.81
CA ALA A 55 12.49 38.00 45.66
C ALA A 55 13.01 38.68 44.39
N ASP A 56 13.94 39.60 44.59
CA ASP A 56 14.71 40.27 43.55
C ASP A 56 15.41 39.21 42.68
N VAL A 57 14.90 39.00 41.45
CA VAL A 57 15.69 38.36 40.41
C VAL A 57 16.58 39.45 39.85
N GLU A 58 17.81 39.50 40.36
CA GLU A 58 18.91 40.24 39.75
C GLU A 58 18.95 39.89 38.26
N LEU A 59 18.75 40.90 37.42
CA LEU A 59 19.12 40.85 36.01
C LEU A 59 20.65 40.72 35.96
N GLY A 60 21.10 39.46 35.99
CA GLY A 60 22.47 39.08 35.72
C GLY A 60 22.82 39.52 34.29
N ASP A 61 23.57 40.61 34.25
CA ASP A 61 24.58 41.00 33.28
C ASP A 61 24.66 40.11 32.02
N ALA A 62 24.32 40.68 30.87
CA ALA A 62 24.61 40.08 29.58
C ALA A 62 26.13 39.99 29.40
N GLY A 63 26.67 38.77 29.39
CA GLY A 63 28.00 38.50 28.89
C GLY A 63 28.28 37.00 28.73
N PRO A 64 29.25 36.62 27.89
CA PRO A 64 29.61 37.16 26.57
C PRO A 64 28.75 36.51 25.47
N ASP A 65 28.93 36.96 24.24
CA ASP A 65 28.24 36.51 23.02
C ASP A 65 28.08 34.98 22.94
N ALA A 66 26.95 34.49 22.40
CA ALA A 66 26.69 33.06 22.13
C ALA A 66 27.80 32.35 21.30
N ALA A 67 28.74 33.13 20.76
CA ALA A 67 29.98 32.68 20.15
C ALA A 67 31.00 32.03 21.12
N ASP A 68 31.00 32.36 22.42
CA ASP A 68 32.06 31.92 23.35
C ASP A 68 31.82 30.53 23.97
N SER A 69 30.59 29.99 23.86
CA SER A 69 30.25 28.62 24.30
C SER A 69 30.09 27.65 23.11
N CYS A 70 30.19 28.13 21.89
CA CYS A 70 29.97 27.30 20.71
C CYS A 70 31.25 26.53 20.39
N SER A 71 31.17 25.19 20.45
CA SER A 71 32.28 24.31 20.04
C SER A 71 32.31 24.06 18.52
N GLY A 72 31.31 24.54 17.79
CA GLY A 72 31.18 24.48 16.33
C GLY A 72 31.06 25.87 15.69
N THR A 73 30.28 25.98 14.62
CA THR A 73 29.99 27.25 13.93
C THR A 73 28.65 27.81 14.37
N VAL A 74 28.59 29.12 14.65
CA VAL A 74 27.33 29.79 14.98
C VAL A 74 26.55 30.08 13.69
N CYS A 75 25.43 29.38 13.52
CA CYS A 75 24.46 29.51 12.43
C CYS A 75 23.18 30.14 12.98
N GLY A 76 23.14 31.48 12.98
CA GLY A 76 22.06 32.23 13.62
C GLY A 76 22.07 32.07 15.14
N GLU A 77 21.02 31.46 15.70
CA GLU A 77 20.90 31.17 17.14
C GLU A 77 21.39 29.75 17.50
N VAL A 78 21.77 28.94 16.50
CA VAL A 78 22.20 27.55 16.67
C VAL A 78 23.72 27.46 16.58
N CYS A 79 24.33 26.62 17.42
CA CYS A 79 25.74 26.22 17.28
C CYS A 79 25.78 24.87 16.56
N ALA A 80 26.16 24.87 15.29
CA ALA A 80 26.15 23.71 14.41
C ALA A 80 27.55 23.11 14.23
N ASP A 81 27.64 21.79 14.18
CA ASP A 81 28.85 21.09 13.75
C ASP A 81 28.80 20.91 12.23
N LEU A 82 29.52 21.74 11.49
CA LEU A 82 29.47 21.71 10.03
C LEU A 82 29.99 20.40 9.41
N GLU A 83 30.63 19.52 10.19
CA GLU A 83 31.13 18.24 9.70
C GLU A 83 30.09 17.12 9.77
N SER A 84 29.01 17.30 10.55
CA SER A 84 28.05 16.23 10.84
C SER A 84 26.60 16.67 11.02
N ASP A 85 26.33 17.96 11.17
CA ASP A 85 24.98 18.52 11.26
C ASP A 85 24.32 18.53 9.88
N GLU A 86 23.34 17.66 9.68
CA GLU A 86 22.57 17.51 8.43
C GLU A 86 21.89 18.80 7.99
N SER A 87 21.53 19.70 8.90
CA SER A 87 20.90 20.98 8.58
C SER A 87 21.90 22.09 8.23
N ASN A 88 23.19 21.89 8.53
CA ASN A 88 24.25 22.89 8.39
C ASN A 88 25.55 22.24 7.86
N CYS A 89 25.44 21.37 6.85
CA CYS A 89 26.54 20.56 6.39
C CYS A 89 27.49 21.34 5.46
N GLY A 90 28.71 21.58 5.94
CA GLY A 90 29.74 22.39 5.27
C GLY A 90 29.54 23.90 5.39
N GLY A 91 28.36 24.35 5.84
CA GLY A 91 27.98 25.75 5.95
C GLY A 91 26.66 25.95 6.69
N CYS A 92 26.38 27.18 7.13
CA CYS A 92 25.12 27.51 7.81
C CYS A 92 23.96 27.58 6.81
N ASP A 93 22.80 27.05 7.19
CA ASP A 93 21.60 26.96 6.33
C ASP A 93 21.86 26.18 5.02
N ASP A 94 22.81 25.26 5.06
CA ASP A 94 23.19 24.37 3.97
C ASP A 94 22.81 22.92 4.36
N PRO A 95 21.54 22.49 4.19
CA PRO A 95 21.12 21.15 4.58
C PRO A 95 21.47 20.08 3.54
N CYS A 96 21.64 18.83 3.94
CA CYS A 96 21.59 17.68 3.04
C CYS A 96 20.14 17.17 2.97
N ILE A 97 19.54 17.22 1.78
CA ILE A 97 18.15 16.77 1.58
C ILE A 97 18.20 15.28 1.25
N ASP A 98 17.51 14.48 2.07
CA ASP A 98 17.44 13.01 1.97
C ASP A 98 18.82 12.31 2.00
N GLY A 99 19.80 12.93 2.67
CA GLY A 99 21.17 12.43 2.78
C GLY A 99 21.82 12.78 4.11
N ALA A 100 23.01 12.23 4.36
CA ALA A 100 23.76 12.45 5.59
C ALA A 100 24.88 13.47 5.40
N CYS A 101 25.28 14.15 6.48
CA CYS A 101 26.48 14.98 6.51
C CYS A 101 27.69 14.19 6.99
N VAL A 102 28.73 14.07 6.16
CA VAL A 102 29.97 13.37 6.51
C VAL A 102 31.16 14.24 6.10
N ASP A 103 32.01 14.57 7.07
CA ASP A 103 33.20 15.41 6.89
C ASP A 103 32.89 16.75 6.17
N GLY A 104 31.69 17.28 6.41
CA GLY A 104 31.20 18.54 5.85
C GLY A 104 30.76 18.49 4.39
N GLY A 105 30.59 17.30 3.84
CA GLY A 105 29.93 17.06 2.55
C GLY A 105 28.67 16.23 2.70
N CYS A 106 27.67 16.50 1.87
CA CYS A 106 26.52 15.61 1.76
C CYS A 106 26.93 14.28 1.13
N THR A 107 26.38 13.18 1.64
CA THR A 107 26.53 11.84 1.08
C THR A 107 25.18 11.16 1.02
N CYS A 108 25.00 10.34 -0.01
CA CYS A 108 23.79 9.55 -0.21
C CYS A 108 24.04 8.09 0.14
N GLU A 109 23.01 7.43 0.65
CA GLU A 109 22.99 5.98 0.74
C GLU A 109 22.73 5.38 -0.66
N GLU A 110 23.45 4.33 -1.03
CA GLU A 110 23.17 3.63 -2.28
C GLU A 110 21.75 3.05 -2.23
N PRO A 111 20.95 3.14 -3.32
CA PRO A 111 21.34 3.46 -4.69
C PRO A 111 21.19 4.95 -5.11
N MET A 112 21.00 5.89 -4.18
CA MET A 112 20.76 7.29 -4.52
C MET A 112 22.02 8.01 -5.05
N THR A 113 21.81 9.01 -5.89
CA THR A 113 22.87 9.89 -6.43
C THR A 113 22.79 11.27 -5.80
N LEU A 114 23.94 11.83 -5.43
CA LEU A 114 24.02 13.19 -4.90
C LEU A 114 23.89 14.22 -6.03
N CYS A 115 22.72 14.85 -6.09
CA CYS A 115 22.38 15.97 -6.97
C CYS A 115 22.52 17.28 -6.20
N GLU A 116 23.73 17.83 -6.26
CA GLU A 116 24.18 18.98 -5.46
C GLU A 116 24.10 18.71 -3.95
N ARG A 117 22.94 18.98 -3.33
CA ARG A 117 22.67 18.79 -1.90
C ARG A 117 21.55 17.80 -1.63
N THR A 118 20.91 17.29 -2.68
CA THR A 118 19.76 16.38 -2.60
C THR A 118 20.19 14.99 -3.04
N CYS A 119 19.81 13.98 -2.29
CA CYS A 119 19.95 12.60 -2.72
C CYS A 119 18.72 12.19 -3.52
N ALA A 120 18.94 11.89 -4.80
CA ALA A 120 17.87 11.59 -5.74
C ALA A 120 18.03 10.20 -6.35
N GLN A 121 16.91 9.53 -6.61
CA GLN A 121 16.88 8.27 -7.34
C GLN A 121 16.67 8.53 -8.82
N LEU A 122 17.74 8.48 -9.61
CA LEU A 122 17.70 8.90 -11.02
C LEU A 122 16.82 8.01 -11.92
N ASP A 123 16.29 6.91 -11.43
CA ASP A 123 15.41 6.01 -12.18
C ASP A 123 13.91 6.27 -11.97
N ARG A 124 13.55 7.05 -10.94
CA ARG A 124 12.16 7.34 -10.55
C ARG A 124 11.89 8.76 -10.02
N ASP A 125 12.91 9.51 -9.63
CA ASP A 125 12.76 10.91 -9.21
C ASP A 125 12.49 11.79 -10.43
N ARG A 126 11.28 12.33 -10.49
CA ARG A 126 10.81 13.20 -11.57
C ARG A 126 11.64 14.49 -11.69
N ALA A 127 12.20 14.99 -10.59
CA ALA A 127 13.03 16.20 -10.60
C ALA A 127 14.47 15.93 -11.07
N HIS A 128 14.91 14.67 -11.07
CA HIS A 128 16.29 14.26 -11.36
C HIS A 128 16.34 12.99 -12.25
N CYS A 129 15.49 12.89 -13.27
CA CYS A 129 15.29 11.68 -14.06
C CYS A 129 16.43 11.41 -15.05
N GLY A 130 17.24 10.39 -14.75
CA GLY A 130 18.39 9.92 -15.52
C GLY A 130 19.65 10.75 -15.35
N ASP A 131 19.52 12.00 -14.90
CA ASP A 131 20.62 12.87 -14.49
C ASP A 131 20.08 13.94 -13.52
N CYS A 132 20.95 14.54 -12.72
CA CYS A 132 20.59 15.50 -11.69
C CYS A 132 19.91 16.77 -12.24
N ASP A 133 20.20 17.16 -13.47
CA ASP A 133 19.65 18.37 -14.08
C ASP A 133 18.45 18.09 -15.01
N ILE A 134 17.90 16.87 -15.00
CA ILE A 134 16.78 16.46 -15.86
C ILE A 134 15.49 16.35 -15.04
N ALA A 135 14.64 17.37 -15.15
CA ALA A 135 13.28 17.30 -14.62
C ALA A 135 12.28 16.92 -15.72
N CYS A 136 11.36 15.99 -15.43
CA CYS A 136 10.28 15.64 -16.34
C CYS A 136 9.20 16.74 -16.37
N GLY A 137 8.85 17.16 -17.60
CA GLY A 137 7.89 18.24 -17.83
C GLY A 137 6.44 17.78 -17.61
N GLY A 138 5.52 18.73 -17.44
CA GLY A 138 4.08 18.40 -17.35
C GLY A 138 3.74 17.50 -16.16
N GLU A 139 3.06 16.39 -16.42
CA GLU A 139 2.77 15.32 -15.44
C GLU A 139 3.57 14.04 -15.78
N ASP A 140 4.60 14.15 -16.63
CA ASP A 140 5.43 13.03 -17.05
C ASP A 140 6.13 12.39 -15.83
N LEU A 141 6.14 11.07 -15.78
CA LEU A 141 6.85 10.30 -14.75
C LEU A 141 8.28 10.01 -15.18
N CYS A 142 9.13 9.69 -14.20
CA CYS A 142 10.44 9.12 -14.49
C CYS A 142 10.33 7.60 -14.50
N LEU A 143 10.55 6.98 -15.66
CA LEU A 143 10.59 5.54 -15.79
C LEU A 143 11.93 5.13 -16.38
N ARG A 144 12.71 4.34 -15.62
CA ARG A 144 14.00 3.77 -16.08
C ARG A 144 14.97 4.84 -16.58
N SER A 145 15.06 5.94 -15.83
CA SER A 145 15.93 7.09 -16.14
C SER A 145 15.54 7.86 -17.41
N GLU A 146 14.30 7.72 -17.87
CA GLU A 146 13.74 8.49 -18.97
C GLU A 146 12.39 9.09 -18.57
N CYS A 147 12.18 10.36 -18.92
CA CYS A 147 10.88 10.98 -18.74
C CYS A 147 9.88 10.36 -19.71
N CYS A 148 8.81 9.80 -19.16
CA CYS A 148 7.71 9.25 -19.92
C CYS A 148 6.41 9.96 -19.54
N GLY A 149 5.84 10.64 -20.53
CA GLY A 149 4.49 11.18 -20.47
C GLY A 149 3.81 10.80 -21.75
N GLY A 150 2.75 10.00 -21.64
CA GLY A 150 2.05 9.48 -22.78
C GLY A 150 0.59 9.89 -22.79
N THR A 151 0.17 10.56 -23.86
CA THR A 151 -1.16 10.29 -24.46
C THR A 151 -1.18 8.91 -25.13
N ALA A 152 -0.38 7.96 -24.63
CA ALA A 152 -0.39 6.59 -25.11
C ALA A 152 -1.80 6.08 -24.84
N PRO A 153 -2.46 5.46 -25.82
CA PRO A 153 -3.74 4.85 -25.55
C PRO A 153 -3.52 3.85 -24.42
N ASP A 154 -4.27 4.05 -23.35
CA ASP A 154 -4.34 3.15 -22.22
C ASP A 154 -4.44 1.70 -22.75
N PRO A 155 -3.47 0.82 -22.39
CA PRO A 155 -3.45 -0.56 -22.90
C PRO A 155 -4.69 -1.34 -22.45
N HIS A 156 -5.41 -0.84 -21.44
CA HIS A 156 -6.60 -1.42 -20.83
C HIS A 156 -7.92 -0.95 -21.45
N THR A 157 -7.91 -0.36 -22.64
CA THR A 157 -9.11 0.14 -23.35
C THR A 157 -10.23 -0.90 -23.57
N TRP A 158 -10.00 -2.16 -23.22
CA TRP A 158 -10.90 -3.31 -23.32
C TRP A 158 -10.80 -4.22 -22.08
N ALA A 159 -10.43 -3.64 -20.92
CA ALA A 159 -10.35 -4.37 -19.65
C ALA A 159 -11.69 -5.02 -19.30
N GLU A 160 -11.61 -6.17 -18.63
CA GLU A 160 -12.78 -6.91 -18.14
C GLU A 160 -13.37 -6.25 -16.88
N ALA A 161 -12.52 -5.59 -16.09
CA ALA A 161 -12.90 -4.89 -14.88
C ALA A 161 -12.00 -3.66 -14.69
N VAL A 162 -12.60 -2.52 -14.34
CA VAL A 162 -11.89 -1.31 -13.90
C VAL A 162 -12.64 -0.69 -12.72
N TRP A 163 -12.00 -0.66 -11.55
CA TRP A 163 -12.47 0.07 -10.37
C TRP A 163 -11.56 1.28 -10.17
N SER A 164 -11.99 2.47 -10.63
CA SER A 164 -11.17 3.69 -10.64
C SER A 164 -11.19 4.46 -9.32
N CYS A 165 -12.01 4.07 -8.35
CA CYS A 165 -12.08 4.70 -7.03
C CYS A 165 -12.38 6.22 -7.04
N ASP A 166 -13.16 6.69 -8.02
CA ASP A 166 -13.45 8.12 -8.24
C ASP A 166 -14.82 8.60 -7.74
N GLU A 167 -15.66 7.74 -7.17
CA GLU A 167 -17.04 8.10 -6.82
C GLU A 167 -17.12 9.16 -5.71
N GLY A 168 -16.13 9.18 -4.82
CA GLY A 168 -15.94 10.21 -3.79
C GLY A 168 -16.99 10.22 -2.68
N MET A 169 -18.02 9.38 -2.74
CA MET A 169 -19.06 9.28 -1.70
C MET A 169 -19.87 8.00 -1.79
N GLY A 170 -20.48 7.62 -0.66
CA GLY A 170 -21.36 6.46 -0.58
C GLY A 170 -20.58 5.16 -0.41
N ARG A 171 -21.22 4.04 -0.74
CA ARG A 171 -20.65 2.69 -0.57
C ARG A 171 -20.52 1.91 -1.88
N LEU A 172 -20.96 2.48 -2.99
CA LEU A 172 -20.86 1.83 -4.30
C LEU A 172 -19.50 2.19 -4.89
N LEU A 173 -18.71 1.18 -5.23
CA LEU A 173 -17.53 1.32 -6.09
C LEU A 173 -17.95 0.82 -7.47
N GLY A 174 -18.16 1.73 -8.41
CA GLY A 174 -18.58 1.38 -9.75
C GLY A 174 -17.47 0.66 -10.52
N ASN A 175 -17.86 -0.23 -11.42
CA ASN A 175 -16.95 -0.79 -12.40
C ASN A 175 -17.21 -0.20 -13.77
N THR A 176 -16.23 0.52 -14.33
CA THR A 176 -16.40 1.25 -15.60
C THR A 176 -16.41 0.33 -16.82
N ALA A 177 -15.96 -0.92 -16.70
CA ALA A 177 -16.04 -1.91 -17.77
C ALA A 177 -17.41 -2.64 -17.79
N SER A 178 -18.01 -2.88 -16.62
CA SER A 178 -19.31 -3.57 -16.49
C SER A 178 -19.97 -3.36 -15.13
N ASP A 179 -21.22 -2.89 -15.12
CA ASP A 179 -22.05 -2.81 -13.90
C ASP A 179 -22.24 -4.17 -13.18
N ASP A 180 -21.96 -5.31 -13.84
CA ASP A 180 -22.04 -6.65 -13.23
C ASP A 180 -20.90 -6.93 -12.22
N LEU A 181 -19.92 -6.02 -12.13
CA LEU A 181 -18.74 -6.08 -11.27
C LEU A 181 -18.66 -4.91 -10.28
N ASP A 182 -19.76 -4.21 -10.03
CA ASP A 182 -19.78 -3.16 -9.01
C ASP A 182 -19.41 -3.72 -7.63
N GLY A 183 -18.53 -3.02 -6.93
CA GLY A 183 -18.14 -3.29 -5.57
C GLY A 183 -18.99 -2.56 -4.55
N GLU A 184 -19.06 -3.11 -3.35
CA GLU A 184 -19.61 -2.45 -2.17
C GLU A 184 -18.53 -2.33 -1.09
N LEU A 185 -18.32 -1.10 -0.60
CA LEU A 185 -17.38 -0.79 0.46
C LEU A 185 -17.89 -1.40 1.78
N GLY A 186 -17.09 -2.27 2.40
CA GLY A 186 -17.40 -2.99 3.65
C GLY A 186 -18.54 -4.00 3.54
N ASP A 187 -18.88 -4.65 4.65
CA ASP A 187 -19.95 -5.66 4.71
C ASP A 187 -21.36 -5.01 4.67
N PRO A 188 -22.17 -5.22 3.61
CA PRO A 188 -23.54 -4.70 3.56
C PRO A 188 -24.46 -5.29 4.64
N ASP A 189 -24.18 -6.50 5.09
CA ASP A 189 -24.98 -7.20 6.10
C ASP A 189 -24.61 -6.76 7.52
N GLN A 190 -23.42 -6.17 7.72
CA GLN A 190 -22.91 -5.72 9.02
C GLN A 190 -22.47 -4.24 9.04
N PRO A 191 -23.28 -3.27 8.58
CA PRO A 191 -22.86 -1.88 8.36
C PRO A 191 -22.57 -1.07 9.64
N PHE A 192 -22.83 -1.64 10.81
CA PHE A 192 -22.57 -1.02 12.12
C PHE A 192 -21.39 -1.64 12.86
N LEU A 193 -20.85 -2.75 12.37
CA LEU A 193 -19.69 -3.44 12.94
C LEU A 193 -18.43 -3.24 12.09
N ASP A 194 -18.62 -2.81 10.85
CA ASP A 194 -17.57 -2.59 9.87
C ASP A 194 -17.45 -1.10 9.55
N SER A 195 -16.23 -0.56 9.60
CA SER A 195 -15.94 0.77 9.07
C SER A 195 -15.49 0.56 7.62
N PRO A 196 -16.25 1.02 6.61
CA PRO A 196 -15.81 0.89 5.23
C PRO A 196 -14.53 1.70 5.00
N PRO A 197 -13.77 1.41 3.93
CA PRO A 197 -12.70 2.30 3.51
C PRO A 197 -13.25 3.70 3.18
N GLU A 198 -12.40 4.72 3.31
CA GLU A 198 -12.78 6.12 3.14
C GLU A 198 -12.40 6.65 1.76
N TRP A 199 -13.27 7.46 1.15
CA TRP A 199 -12.95 8.18 -0.08
C TRP A 199 -11.96 9.32 0.22
N ILE A 200 -10.92 9.43 -0.59
CA ILE A 200 -9.93 10.52 -0.53
C ILE A 200 -9.80 11.21 -1.88
N ASP A 201 -9.50 12.51 -1.86
CA ASP A 201 -9.29 13.33 -3.08
C ASP A 201 -7.83 13.29 -3.58
N ASP A 202 -6.95 12.52 -2.92
CA ASP A 202 -5.51 12.42 -3.18
C ASP A 202 -5.18 11.05 -3.81
N GLY A 203 -5.90 10.71 -4.88
CA GLY A 203 -5.68 9.51 -5.66
C GLY A 203 -4.51 9.64 -6.64
N ARG A 204 -4.08 8.51 -7.19
CA ARG A 204 -3.15 8.50 -8.32
C ARG A 204 -3.83 9.10 -9.56
N PHE A 205 -5.10 8.77 -9.77
CA PHE A 205 -5.94 9.30 -10.82
C PHE A 205 -7.27 9.81 -10.23
N GLY A 206 -7.34 11.10 -9.92
CA GLY A 206 -8.57 11.64 -9.33
C GLY A 206 -8.71 11.27 -7.86
N GLY A 207 -9.78 10.55 -7.52
CA GLY A 207 -10.03 10.06 -6.16
C GLY A 207 -9.30 8.76 -5.86
N ALA A 208 -9.37 8.30 -4.62
CA ALA A 208 -8.94 6.95 -4.24
C ALA A 208 -9.71 6.46 -2.99
N LEU A 209 -9.42 5.22 -2.58
CA LEU A 209 -9.91 4.64 -1.33
C LEU A 209 -8.76 4.45 -0.33
N SER A 210 -8.95 4.93 0.91
CA SER A 210 -8.05 4.68 2.04
C SER A 210 -8.59 3.58 2.93
N PHE A 211 -7.72 2.63 3.26
CA PHE A 211 -8.03 1.43 4.03
C PHE A 211 -7.29 1.45 5.36
N SER A 212 -8.02 1.06 6.41
CA SER A 212 -7.45 0.43 7.59
C SER A 212 -7.46 -1.10 7.41
N PRO A 213 -6.62 -1.87 8.14
CA PRO A 213 -6.52 -3.32 7.93
C PRO A 213 -7.81 -4.13 8.06
N SER A 214 -8.85 -3.59 8.70
CA SER A 214 -10.16 -4.25 8.79
C SER A 214 -11.05 -4.01 7.58
N ASP A 215 -10.75 -2.98 6.79
CA ASP A 215 -11.61 -2.47 5.75
C ASP A 215 -11.43 -3.32 4.49
N PHE A 216 -12.45 -3.32 3.63
CA PHE A 216 -12.39 -3.99 2.34
C PHE A 216 -13.48 -3.47 1.41
N VAL A 217 -13.36 -3.79 0.12
CA VAL A 217 -14.46 -3.71 -0.84
C VAL A 217 -14.83 -5.12 -1.27
N GLY A 218 -16.10 -5.49 -1.12
CA GLY A 218 -16.64 -6.75 -1.62
C GLY A 218 -17.23 -6.57 -3.01
N VAL A 219 -16.77 -7.36 -3.97
CA VAL A 219 -17.31 -7.39 -5.34
C VAL A 219 -18.00 -8.72 -5.55
N VAL A 220 -19.27 -8.68 -5.97
CA VAL A 220 -20.04 -9.87 -6.32
C VAL A 220 -20.21 -9.93 -7.83
N VAL A 221 -19.86 -11.05 -8.44
CA VAL A 221 -20.08 -11.27 -9.87
C VAL A 221 -21.57 -11.59 -10.09
N ASN A 222 -22.32 -10.64 -10.66
CA ASN A 222 -23.76 -10.80 -10.89
C ASN A 222 -24.13 -11.39 -12.27
N GLY A 223 -23.12 -11.78 -13.05
CA GLY A 223 -23.24 -12.33 -14.40
C GLY A 223 -22.47 -13.64 -14.61
N SER A 224 -22.23 -14.01 -15.87
CA SER A 224 -21.42 -15.17 -16.25
C SER A 224 -20.03 -14.70 -16.67
N ILE A 225 -19.25 -14.17 -15.74
CA ILE A 225 -17.85 -13.84 -15.98
C ILE A 225 -17.03 -15.09 -15.70
N ASP A 226 -16.40 -15.62 -16.74
CA ASP A 226 -15.51 -16.78 -16.68
C ASP A 226 -14.06 -16.26 -16.63
N PHE A 227 -13.69 -15.70 -15.49
CA PHE A 227 -12.37 -15.09 -15.27
C PHE A 227 -11.74 -15.62 -13.97
N PRO A 228 -10.44 -15.99 -13.99
CA PRO A 228 -9.60 -16.15 -15.17
C PRO A 228 -9.99 -17.42 -15.94
N SER A 229 -9.89 -17.41 -17.27
CA SER A 229 -10.13 -18.59 -18.13
C SER A 229 -8.97 -18.92 -19.09
N SER A 230 -7.99 -18.03 -19.17
CA SER A 230 -6.75 -18.12 -19.95
C SER A 230 -5.73 -17.13 -19.39
N SER A 231 -4.69 -16.79 -20.15
CA SER A 231 -3.80 -15.66 -19.87
C SER A 231 -4.56 -14.43 -19.36
N PHE A 232 -4.02 -13.77 -18.33
CA PHE A 232 -4.63 -12.58 -17.75
C PHE A 232 -3.60 -11.69 -17.06
N SER A 233 -3.99 -10.43 -16.83
CA SER A 233 -3.22 -9.50 -16.00
C SER A 233 -4.09 -8.79 -14.98
N VAL A 234 -3.46 -8.45 -13.88
CA VAL A 234 -4.04 -7.74 -12.73
C VAL A 234 -3.15 -6.55 -12.43
N GLU A 235 -3.73 -5.36 -12.37
CA GLU A 235 -3.02 -4.12 -12.06
C GLU A 235 -3.73 -3.38 -10.93
N ALA A 236 -2.96 -2.74 -10.05
CA ALA A 236 -3.47 -1.83 -9.04
C ALA A 236 -2.44 -0.73 -8.76
N TRP A 237 -2.94 0.46 -8.41
CA TRP A 237 -2.13 1.50 -7.81
C TRP A 237 -2.28 1.47 -6.29
N VAL A 238 -1.16 1.47 -5.58
CA VAL A 238 -1.13 1.30 -4.12
C VAL A 238 -0.23 2.35 -3.48
N ARG A 239 -0.64 2.83 -2.31
CA ARG A 239 0.22 3.62 -1.42
C ARG A 239 0.16 3.04 -0.01
N PRO A 240 0.92 1.96 0.27
CA PRO A 240 0.92 1.33 1.59
C PRO A 240 1.52 2.27 2.65
N ARG A 241 0.83 2.42 3.78
CA ARG A 241 1.31 3.18 4.95
C ARG A 241 2.08 2.29 5.93
N SER A 242 1.72 1.00 5.99
CA SER A 242 2.49 0.01 6.74
C SER A 242 2.42 -1.37 6.09
N LEU A 243 3.40 -2.22 6.41
CA LEU A 243 3.41 -3.61 5.98
C LEU A 243 2.57 -4.46 6.94
N PRO A 244 1.94 -5.56 6.45
CA PRO A 244 1.20 -6.46 7.31
C PRO A 244 2.09 -7.03 8.42
N VAL A 245 1.50 -7.23 9.60
CA VAL A 245 2.19 -7.85 10.74
C VAL A 245 2.57 -9.31 10.43
N GLU A 246 3.49 -9.88 11.20
CA GLU A 246 3.91 -11.27 11.05
C GLU A 246 2.72 -12.24 11.10
N GLY A 247 2.62 -13.12 10.10
CA GLY A 247 1.50 -14.02 9.87
C GLY A 247 0.28 -13.39 9.18
N GLY A 248 0.38 -12.12 8.78
CA GLY A 248 -0.68 -11.37 8.11
C GLY A 248 -0.45 -11.20 6.60
N ALA A 249 -1.47 -10.68 5.92
CA ALA A 249 -1.42 -10.31 4.51
C ALA A 249 -2.27 -9.06 4.26
N ALA A 250 -1.88 -8.29 3.24
CA ALA A 250 -2.61 -7.15 2.69
C ALA A 250 -2.91 -7.47 1.22
N PHE A 251 -4.16 -7.76 0.90
CA PHE A 251 -4.59 -8.11 -0.45
C PHE A 251 -5.03 -6.86 -1.19
N PHE A 252 -4.33 -6.52 -2.27
CA PHE A 252 -4.81 -5.46 -3.18
C PHE A 252 -6.04 -5.96 -3.93
N ILE A 253 -5.99 -7.22 -4.37
CA ILE A 253 -7.11 -7.95 -4.92
C ILE A 253 -7.00 -9.44 -4.60
N LEU A 254 -8.13 -10.03 -4.22
CA LEU A 254 -8.30 -11.44 -3.92
C LEU A 254 -9.51 -11.97 -4.69
N ALA A 255 -9.33 -13.02 -5.48
CA ALA A 255 -10.39 -13.61 -6.29
C ALA A 255 -10.97 -14.87 -5.63
N TRP A 256 -12.27 -14.88 -5.36
CA TRP A 256 -12.95 -15.98 -4.67
C TRP A 256 -13.57 -16.98 -5.66
N PRO A 257 -13.23 -18.28 -5.59
CA PRO A 257 -13.76 -19.29 -6.49
C PRO A 257 -15.21 -19.68 -6.14
N GLU A 258 -15.89 -20.40 -7.03
CA GLU A 258 -17.14 -21.09 -6.67
C GLU A 258 -16.86 -22.32 -5.78
N GLY A 259 -17.49 -22.38 -4.61
CA GLY A 259 -17.43 -23.54 -3.70
C GLY A 259 -16.17 -23.62 -2.82
N GLU A 260 -16.11 -24.63 -1.95
CA GLU A 260 -15.10 -24.72 -0.86
C GLU A 260 -13.87 -25.57 -1.23
N THR A 261 -13.57 -25.77 -2.51
CA THR A 261 -12.48 -26.69 -2.92
C THR A 261 -11.09 -26.09 -2.81
N VAL A 262 -10.98 -24.77 -2.97
CA VAL A 262 -9.76 -23.99 -2.77
C VAL A 262 -10.12 -22.68 -2.06
N SER A 263 -9.16 -22.06 -1.36
CA SER A 263 -9.44 -20.88 -0.54
C SER A 263 -9.59 -19.58 -1.33
N TYR A 264 -8.89 -19.46 -2.46
CA TYR A 264 -9.01 -18.37 -3.43
C TYR A 264 -8.51 -18.87 -4.80
N SER A 265 -8.87 -18.22 -5.90
CA SER A 265 -8.36 -18.56 -7.24
C SER A 265 -6.96 -17.97 -7.44
N PHE A 266 -6.87 -16.64 -7.35
CA PHE A 266 -5.61 -15.91 -7.35
C PHE A 266 -5.65 -14.74 -6.36
N ALA A 267 -4.47 -14.21 -6.02
CA ALA A 267 -4.29 -13.04 -5.17
C ALA A 267 -3.09 -12.21 -5.63
N LEU A 268 -3.20 -10.89 -5.57
CA LEU A 268 -2.09 -9.95 -5.66
C LEU A 268 -2.06 -9.13 -4.38
N GLY A 269 -0.94 -9.14 -3.66
CA GLY A 269 -0.84 -8.45 -2.39
C GLY A 269 0.51 -8.63 -1.69
N ILE A 270 0.60 -8.12 -0.47
CA ILE A 270 1.79 -8.24 0.38
C ILE A 270 1.52 -9.30 1.45
N PHE A 271 2.44 -10.24 1.62
CA PHE A 271 2.33 -11.34 2.58
C PHE A 271 3.53 -11.33 3.52
N ASN A 272 3.26 -11.44 4.82
CA ASN A 272 4.30 -11.55 5.83
C ASN A 272 4.19 -12.91 6.50
N ASP A 273 4.82 -13.93 5.90
CA ASP A 273 4.75 -15.29 6.43
C ASP A 273 5.64 -15.44 7.69
N SER A 274 5.06 -16.07 8.71
CA SER A 274 5.61 -16.29 10.05
C SER A 274 6.84 -17.22 10.13
N ASP A 275 7.46 -17.55 9.00
CA ASP A 275 8.61 -18.46 8.93
C ASP A 275 9.94 -17.77 9.33
N GLY A 276 9.92 -16.46 9.65
CA GLY A 276 11.02 -15.76 10.34
C GLY A 276 12.28 -15.53 9.50
N VAL A 277 12.20 -15.73 8.18
CA VAL A 277 13.28 -15.46 7.21
C VAL A 277 12.93 -14.37 6.20
N ASP A 278 11.66 -14.08 6.02
CA ASP A 278 11.18 -13.10 5.04
C ASP A 278 10.46 -11.96 5.78
N SER A 279 10.96 -10.74 5.60
CA SER A 279 10.16 -9.51 5.73
C SER A 279 8.98 -9.57 4.77
N ALA A 280 7.92 -8.78 4.99
CA ALA A 280 6.75 -8.78 4.10
C ALA A 280 7.14 -8.75 2.60
N ILE A 281 6.53 -9.62 1.80
CA ILE A 281 6.87 -9.92 0.39
C ILE A 281 5.69 -9.53 -0.50
N LEU A 282 5.94 -8.83 -1.60
CA LEU A 282 4.96 -8.69 -2.68
C LEU A 282 4.81 -10.02 -3.41
N GLU A 283 3.60 -10.55 -3.46
CA GLU A 283 3.29 -11.86 -4.00
C GLU A 283 2.14 -11.79 -5.01
N PHE A 284 2.31 -12.52 -6.11
CA PHE A 284 1.21 -12.91 -7.00
C PHE A 284 1.05 -14.42 -6.92
N SER A 285 -0.08 -14.89 -6.39
CA SER A 285 -0.28 -16.30 -6.04
C SER A 285 -1.59 -16.87 -6.51
N PHE A 286 -1.62 -18.20 -6.58
CA PHE A 286 -2.69 -19.01 -7.14
C PHE A 286 -2.89 -20.25 -6.26
N VAL A 287 -4.14 -20.63 -5.99
CA VAL A 287 -4.43 -21.90 -5.31
C VAL A 287 -5.07 -22.87 -6.29
N LEU A 288 -4.34 -23.94 -6.56
CA LEU A 288 -4.79 -25.04 -7.38
C LEU A 288 -5.45 -26.13 -6.53
N PRO A 289 -6.43 -26.88 -7.09
CA PRO A 289 -6.96 -28.07 -6.44
C PRO A 289 -5.86 -29.07 -6.06
N GLU A 290 -6.11 -29.91 -5.06
CA GLU A 290 -5.16 -30.98 -4.70
C GLU A 290 -4.83 -31.86 -5.92
N PRO A 291 -3.54 -32.23 -6.12
CA PRO A 291 -2.45 -32.19 -5.15
C PRO A 291 -1.55 -30.94 -5.19
N ASP A 292 -1.79 -29.99 -6.08
CA ASP A 292 -0.79 -28.97 -6.45
C ASP A 292 -0.72 -27.81 -5.45
N GLY A 293 -1.87 -27.35 -4.94
CA GLY A 293 -1.94 -26.39 -3.83
C GLY A 293 -1.48 -24.98 -4.20
N LEU A 294 -0.80 -24.29 -3.28
CA LEU A 294 -0.37 -22.89 -3.45
C LEU A 294 0.86 -22.79 -4.35
N VAL A 295 0.75 -21.98 -5.39
CA VAL A 295 1.84 -21.60 -6.30
C VAL A 295 1.96 -20.07 -6.30
N ALA A 296 3.17 -19.53 -6.22
CA ALA A 296 3.37 -18.09 -6.04
C ALA A 296 4.65 -17.57 -6.69
N LEU A 297 4.56 -16.34 -7.21
CA LEU A 297 5.68 -15.49 -7.63
C LEU A 297 5.91 -14.43 -6.56
N ARG A 298 7.16 -14.24 -6.12
CA ARG A 298 7.50 -13.42 -4.95
C ARG A 298 8.62 -12.43 -5.24
N TRP A 299 8.48 -11.21 -4.74
CA TRP A 299 9.51 -10.16 -4.77
C TRP A 299 9.74 -9.58 -3.38
N ALA A 300 11.00 -9.57 -2.94
CA ALA A 300 11.37 -9.36 -1.53
C ALA A 300 11.71 -7.90 -1.18
N GLU A 301 11.80 -6.98 -2.15
CA GLU A 301 12.15 -5.57 -1.90
C GLU A 301 10.93 -4.70 -1.54
N THR A 302 9.87 -5.30 -1.00
CA THR A 302 8.58 -4.67 -0.66
C THR A 302 8.70 -3.42 0.22
N ALA A 303 9.77 -3.30 1.02
CA ALA A 303 10.02 -2.11 1.82
C ALA A 303 10.17 -0.84 0.97
N SER A 304 10.52 -0.96 -0.31
CA SER A 304 10.57 0.19 -1.23
C SER A 304 9.19 0.77 -1.56
N LEU A 305 8.09 0.10 -1.16
CA LEU A 305 6.72 0.60 -1.32
C LEU A 305 6.27 1.48 -0.14
N LEU A 306 7.12 1.64 0.89
CA LEU A 306 6.82 2.44 2.10
C LEU A 306 7.50 3.82 2.05
N ASP A 307 7.35 4.53 0.93
CA ASP A 307 7.94 5.87 0.73
C ASP A 307 6.88 6.98 0.62
N ASP A 308 5.62 6.67 0.99
CA ASP A 308 4.46 7.58 0.91
C ASP A 308 4.13 8.02 -0.54
N GLN A 309 4.64 7.30 -1.55
CA GLN A 309 4.30 7.51 -2.96
C GLN A 309 3.33 6.45 -3.49
N TRP A 310 2.67 6.78 -4.60
CA TRP A 310 1.86 5.82 -5.35
C TRP A 310 2.76 4.91 -6.18
N HIS A 311 2.57 3.60 -6.03
CA HIS A 311 3.24 2.57 -6.81
C HIS A 311 2.25 1.80 -7.66
N GLN A 312 2.66 1.47 -8.89
CA GLN A 312 1.92 0.53 -9.72
C GLN A 312 2.41 -0.89 -9.45
N VAL A 313 1.51 -1.82 -9.20
CA VAL A 313 1.83 -3.25 -9.07
C VAL A 313 1.04 -4.04 -10.11
N VAL A 314 1.74 -4.87 -10.90
CA VAL A 314 1.12 -5.67 -11.97
C VAL A 314 1.53 -7.12 -11.89
N GLY A 315 0.56 -8.02 -11.75
CA GLY A 315 0.74 -9.46 -11.89
C GLY A 315 0.23 -9.92 -13.26
N VAL A 316 1.05 -10.69 -14.00
CA VAL A 316 0.69 -11.25 -15.30
C VAL A 316 0.85 -12.76 -15.25
N LEU A 317 -0.14 -13.50 -15.75
CA LEU A 317 -0.03 -14.93 -16.03
C LEU A 317 -0.23 -15.15 -17.53
N ASP A 318 0.76 -15.75 -18.18
CA ASP A 318 0.79 -15.96 -19.62
C ASP A 318 0.83 -17.46 -19.97
N ASP A 319 -0.31 -17.96 -20.43
CA ASP A 319 -0.54 -19.34 -20.88
C ASP A 319 -0.14 -19.60 -22.34
N SER A 320 0.40 -18.59 -23.03
CA SER A 320 0.77 -18.70 -24.45
C SER A 320 2.16 -19.31 -24.67
N THR A 321 2.98 -19.36 -23.61
CA THR A 321 4.42 -19.63 -23.70
C THR A 321 4.77 -21.11 -23.53
N SER A 322 3.90 -21.95 -22.96
CA SER A 322 4.16 -23.38 -22.74
C SER A 322 2.87 -24.23 -22.68
N THR A 323 3.02 -25.56 -22.68
CA THR A 323 1.89 -26.52 -22.57
C THR A 323 1.80 -27.22 -21.22
N GLU A 324 2.75 -26.97 -20.31
CA GLU A 324 2.83 -27.65 -19.00
C GLU A 324 3.03 -26.68 -17.82
N GLN A 325 3.41 -25.42 -18.08
CA GLN A 325 3.71 -24.37 -17.09
C GLN A 325 3.41 -23.00 -17.71
N ASP A 326 2.75 -22.12 -17.00
CA ASP A 326 2.54 -20.76 -17.48
C ASP A 326 3.63 -19.81 -16.97
N GLU A 327 3.96 -18.80 -17.77
CA GLU A 327 4.91 -17.76 -17.35
C GLU A 327 4.18 -16.74 -16.48
N ALA A 328 4.59 -16.62 -15.23
CA ALA A 328 4.16 -15.55 -14.34
C ALA A 328 5.20 -14.43 -14.33
N ARG A 329 4.73 -13.19 -14.37
CA ARG A 329 5.54 -11.97 -14.30
C ARG A 329 4.96 -11.03 -13.25
N LEU A 330 5.83 -10.34 -12.52
CA LEU A 330 5.46 -9.31 -11.57
C LEU A 330 6.24 -8.04 -11.91
N TYR A 331 5.50 -6.93 -11.96
CA TYR A 331 6.04 -5.61 -12.25
C TYR A 331 5.75 -4.67 -11.09
N VAL A 332 6.68 -3.74 -10.85
CA VAL A 332 6.52 -2.60 -9.97
C VAL A 332 6.96 -1.37 -10.75
N ASP A 333 6.14 -0.32 -10.73
CA ASP A 333 6.41 0.97 -11.36
C ASP A 333 6.88 0.84 -12.82
N GLY A 334 6.08 0.18 -13.66
CA GLY A 334 6.39 -0.03 -15.07
C GLY A 334 7.57 -0.97 -15.36
N THR A 335 8.18 -1.59 -14.33
CA THR A 335 9.42 -2.36 -14.45
C THR A 335 9.22 -3.81 -14.02
N LEU A 336 9.69 -4.76 -14.84
CA LEU A 336 9.69 -6.18 -14.49
C LEU A 336 10.63 -6.45 -13.32
N VAL A 337 10.10 -6.89 -12.18
CA VAL A 337 10.89 -7.17 -10.97
C VAL A 337 11.19 -8.66 -10.79
N VAL A 338 10.30 -9.55 -11.25
CA VAL A 338 10.54 -11.00 -11.23
C VAL A 338 9.68 -11.71 -12.28
N SER A 339 10.21 -12.78 -12.88
CA SER A 339 9.45 -13.72 -13.70
C SER A 339 9.88 -15.17 -13.47
N ALA A 340 8.94 -16.09 -13.65
CA ALA A 340 9.20 -17.53 -13.58
C ALA A 340 8.16 -18.32 -14.38
N ASN A 341 8.55 -19.49 -14.88
CA ASN A 341 7.58 -20.50 -15.30
C ASN A 341 7.11 -21.23 -14.06
N LEU A 342 5.82 -21.20 -13.79
CA LEU A 342 5.20 -21.78 -12.61
C LEU A 342 4.41 -23.03 -12.98
N ASP A 343 4.30 -23.99 -12.05
CA ASP A 343 3.49 -25.20 -12.23
C ASP A 343 2.00 -24.88 -12.01
N VAL A 344 1.49 -24.00 -12.87
CA VAL A 344 0.12 -23.47 -12.91
C VAL A 344 -0.28 -23.39 -14.38
N ASN A 345 -1.53 -23.78 -14.67
CA ASN A 345 -2.17 -23.50 -15.95
C ASN A 345 -3.38 -22.59 -15.70
N ALA A 346 -3.50 -21.49 -16.41
CA ALA A 346 -4.56 -20.50 -16.22
C ALA A 346 -5.95 -21.13 -16.41
N GLY A 347 -6.09 -22.08 -17.34
CA GLY A 347 -7.32 -22.83 -17.57
C GLY A 347 -7.69 -23.83 -16.46
N ASP A 348 -6.78 -24.13 -15.53
CA ASP A 348 -7.05 -24.98 -14.35
C ASP A 348 -7.48 -24.15 -13.13
N LEU A 349 -7.38 -22.82 -13.19
CA LEU A 349 -7.85 -21.93 -12.14
C LEU A 349 -9.38 -21.95 -12.07
N ALA A 350 -9.92 -22.00 -10.85
CA ALA A 350 -11.35 -21.92 -10.65
C ALA A 350 -11.84 -20.50 -11.01
N PRO A 351 -12.90 -20.35 -11.81
CA PRO A 351 -13.47 -19.04 -12.11
C PRO A 351 -13.90 -18.32 -10.84
N ALA A 352 -13.63 -17.01 -10.79
CA ALA A 352 -13.98 -16.17 -9.67
C ALA A 352 -15.47 -15.83 -9.67
N THR A 353 -16.12 -15.99 -8.51
CA THR A 353 -17.51 -15.60 -8.25
C THR A 353 -17.61 -14.27 -7.50
N GLY A 354 -16.48 -13.76 -7.04
CA GLY A 354 -16.37 -12.46 -6.39
C GLY A 354 -14.91 -12.05 -6.23
N TYR A 355 -14.72 -10.79 -5.89
CA TYR A 355 -13.41 -10.23 -5.57
C TYR A 355 -13.47 -9.51 -4.24
N THR A 356 -12.34 -9.42 -3.56
CA THR A 356 -12.16 -8.52 -2.42
C THR A 356 -10.98 -7.62 -2.68
N LEU A 357 -11.17 -6.32 -2.50
CA LEU A 357 -10.12 -5.31 -2.67
C LEU A 357 -9.71 -4.75 -1.32
N GLY A 358 -8.40 -4.51 -1.15
CA GLY A 358 -7.82 -3.83 0.01
C GLY A 358 -7.88 -4.57 1.35
N TYR A 359 -8.31 -5.84 1.40
CA TYR A 359 -8.44 -6.56 2.67
C TYR A 359 -7.08 -6.72 3.38
N GLY A 360 -6.97 -6.23 4.61
CA GLY A 360 -5.71 -6.25 5.37
C GLY A 360 -4.74 -5.14 5.01
N LEU A 361 -5.07 -4.27 4.04
CA LEU A 361 -4.25 -3.11 3.67
C LEU A 361 -4.35 -2.01 4.74
N ASP A 362 -3.20 -1.49 5.16
CA ASP A 362 -3.11 -0.19 5.81
C ASP A 362 -2.47 0.77 4.81
N GLY A 363 -3.28 1.55 4.11
CA GLY A 363 -2.82 2.36 2.98
C GLY A 363 -3.94 2.69 2.02
N ASP A 364 -3.57 3.19 0.84
CA ASP A 364 -4.52 3.63 -0.17
C ASP A 364 -4.45 2.74 -1.41
N LEU A 365 -5.58 2.59 -2.09
CA LEU A 365 -5.76 1.80 -3.30
C LEU A 365 -6.49 2.62 -4.34
N ASP A 366 -6.02 2.55 -5.57
CA ASP A 366 -6.58 3.26 -6.72
C ASP A 366 -6.48 2.40 -7.99
N ASP A 367 -7.38 2.67 -8.94
CA ASP A 367 -7.34 2.19 -10.33
C ASP A 367 -6.99 0.70 -10.48
N VAL A 368 -7.83 -0.16 -9.90
CA VAL A 368 -7.67 -1.63 -9.94
C VAL A 368 -8.26 -2.18 -11.24
N ARG A 369 -7.48 -2.97 -11.98
CA ARG A 369 -7.83 -3.44 -13.33
C ARG A 369 -7.62 -4.93 -13.51
N LEU A 370 -8.52 -5.55 -14.25
CA LEU A 370 -8.40 -6.93 -14.74
C LEU A 370 -8.48 -6.97 -16.26
N THR A 371 -7.57 -7.70 -16.88
CA THR A 371 -7.54 -7.88 -18.34
C THR A 371 -7.44 -9.36 -18.70
N ALA A 372 -8.20 -9.81 -19.70
CA ALA A 372 -8.22 -11.20 -20.18
C ALA A 372 -7.08 -11.52 -21.18
N TRP A 373 -5.93 -10.87 -21.01
CA TRP A 373 -4.73 -11.09 -21.82
C TRP A 373 -3.48 -10.78 -21.00
N PRO A 374 -2.32 -11.32 -21.38
CA PRO A 374 -1.08 -11.02 -20.70
C PRO A 374 -0.53 -9.69 -21.21
N LEU A 375 -0.33 -8.72 -20.32
CA LEU A 375 0.32 -7.46 -20.66
C LEU A 375 1.81 -7.70 -20.90
N GLU A 376 2.32 -7.11 -21.98
CA GLU A 376 3.74 -7.16 -22.30
C GLU A 376 4.49 -5.99 -21.65
N ASP A 377 5.81 -6.10 -21.53
CA ASP A 377 6.68 -5.03 -21.00
C ASP A 377 6.34 -3.62 -21.52
N PRO A 378 6.15 -3.38 -22.84
CA PRO A 378 5.77 -2.06 -23.33
C PRO A 378 4.36 -1.62 -22.92
N ASP A 379 3.42 -2.55 -22.72
CA ASP A 379 2.06 -2.24 -22.28
C ASP A 379 2.07 -1.81 -20.82
N VAL A 380 2.77 -2.55 -19.95
CA VAL A 380 2.91 -2.20 -18.53
C VAL A 380 3.61 -0.85 -18.35
N ALA A 381 4.70 -0.63 -19.10
CA ALA A 381 5.39 0.66 -19.12
C ALA A 381 4.48 1.80 -19.61
N ALA A 382 3.66 1.57 -20.66
CA ALA A 382 2.72 2.56 -21.15
C ALA A 382 1.62 2.86 -20.11
N SER A 383 1.08 1.84 -19.43
CA SER A 383 0.10 2.02 -18.35
C SER A 383 0.67 2.89 -17.23
N TYR A 384 1.89 2.58 -16.78
CA TYR A 384 2.58 3.36 -15.74
C TYR A 384 2.71 4.84 -16.12
N CYS A 385 3.15 5.10 -17.34
CA CYS A 385 3.39 6.43 -17.88
C CYS A 385 2.11 7.18 -18.31
N THR A 386 0.93 6.57 -18.13
CA THR A 386 -0.34 7.24 -18.43
C THR A 386 -0.60 8.30 -17.35
N THR A 387 -0.96 9.50 -17.78
CA THR A 387 -1.37 10.60 -16.89
C THR A 387 -2.89 10.68 -16.90
N ALA A 388 -3.52 11.08 -15.79
CA ALA A 388 -4.96 11.35 -15.76
C ALA A 388 -5.33 12.33 -16.90
N ASP A 389 -6.35 11.99 -17.69
CA ASP A 389 -6.87 12.84 -18.78
C ASP A 389 -7.68 14.05 -18.25
#